data_AF-A0AB35FJK9-F1
#
_entry.id   AF-A0AB35FJK9-F1
#
_cell.length_a   1.000
_cell.length_b   1.000
_cell.length_c   1.000
_cell.angle_alpha   90.00
_cell.angle_beta   90.00
_cell.angle_gamma   90.00
#
_symmetry.space_group_name_H-M   'P 1'
#
loop_
_entity.id
_entity.type
_entity.pdbx_description
1 polymer ?
#
loop_
_entity_poly.entity_id
_entity_poly.type
_entity_poly.pdbx_seq_one_letter_code
_entity_poly.pdbx_strand_id
1 'polypeptide(L)'
;MVTKAGRKARISDSELLKAIRQVAEGKADDLGGVWRSNMAKSIQYKSDSFEAIHTPAKAMHEIGTIDKETMRSFDDSCLVSPRALGPEAIKALRESNHVSQPVFARYLNTSLSTVQKWESGAKRPSGIALKLLSIVRKHGLQVLN
;
A
#
# COMPACT_ATOMS: atom_id res chain seq x y z
N MET A 1 16.07 -1.29 -27.55
CA MET A 1 14.67 -0.87 -27.38
C MET A 1 13.77 -2.04 -27.75
N VAL A 2 13.02 -2.62 -26.79
CA VAL A 2 11.60 -3.04 -26.86
C VAL A 2 11.23 -3.51 -25.44
N THR A 3 10.36 -2.77 -24.77
CA THR A 3 9.74 -3.08 -23.48
C THR A 3 8.68 -4.16 -23.63
N LYS A 4 8.76 -5.26 -22.87
CA LYS A 4 7.74 -6.33 -22.88
C LYS A 4 6.70 -6.06 -21.77
N ALA A 5 5.49 -5.73 -22.17
CA ALA A 5 4.32 -5.55 -21.31
C ALA A 5 3.93 -6.89 -20.64
N GLY A 6 3.75 -6.87 -19.31
CA GLY A 6 3.30 -8.04 -18.54
C GLY A 6 1.81 -8.30 -18.72
N ARG A 7 1.48 -9.31 -19.52
CA ARG A 7 0.15 -9.97 -19.54
C ARG A 7 0.04 -10.81 -18.26
N LYS A 8 -0.91 -10.54 -17.36
CA LYS A 8 -1.26 -11.53 -16.32
C LYS A 8 -1.81 -12.76 -17.03
N ALA A 9 -1.05 -13.86 -17.04
CA ALA A 9 -1.45 -15.11 -17.66
C ALA A 9 -2.59 -15.73 -16.85
N ARG A 10 -3.68 -16.11 -17.52
CA ARG A 10 -4.65 -17.08 -16.98
C ARG A 10 -3.92 -18.41 -16.90
N ILE A 11 -3.69 -18.90 -15.69
CA ILE A 11 -3.06 -20.19 -15.44
C ILE A 11 -4.04 -21.26 -15.92
N SER A 12 -3.56 -22.21 -16.71
CA SER A 12 -4.39 -23.34 -17.16
C SER A 12 -4.61 -24.33 -16.02
N ASP A 13 -5.70 -25.10 -16.05
CA ASP A 13 -6.05 -26.04 -14.97
C ASP A 13 -4.93 -27.07 -14.71
N SER A 14 -4.15 -27.44 -15.74
CA SER A 14 -2.99 -28.33 -15.57
C SER A 14 -1.84 -27.69 -14.78
N GLU A 15 -1.64 -26.38 -14.92
CA GLU A 15 -0.65 -25.62 -14.15
C GLU A 15 -1.13 -25.36 -12.72
N LEU A 16 -2.44 -25.14 -12.52
CA LEU A 16 -3.04 -25.04 -11.19
C LEU A 16 -2.88 -26.36 -10.42
N LEU A 17 -3.16 -27.50 -11.08
CA LEU A 17 -3.00 -28.83 -10.49
C LEU A 17 -1.54 -29.18 -10.17
N LYS A 18 -0.60 -28.69 -10.99
CA LYS A 18 0.84 -28.84 -10.73
C LYS A 18 1.27 -28.05 -9.49
N ALA A 19 0.76 -26.84 -9.31
CA ALA A 19 1.01 -26.02 -8.13
C ALA A 19 0.40 -26.65 -6.86
N ILE A 20 -0.83 -27.16 -6.94
CA ILE A 20 -1.48 -27.89 -5.82
C ILE A 20 -0.66 -29.12 -5.42
N ARG A 21 -0.13 -29.85 -6.40
CA ARG A 21 0.74 -31.01 -6.14
C ARG A 21 2.04 -30.62 -5.43
N GLN A 22 2.68 -29.52 -5.83
CA GLN A 22 3.89 -29.02 -5.17
C GLN A 22 3.64 -28.59 -3.71
N VAL A 23 2.46 -28.03 -3.42
CA VAL A 23 2.02 -27.72 -2.05
C VAL A 23 1.80 -29.01 -1.24
N ALA A 24 1.16 -30.02 -1.83
CA ALA A 24 0.95 -31.32 -1.19
C ALA A 24 2.26 -32.09 -0.93
N GLU A 25 3.28 -31.87 -1.76
CA GLU A 25 4.64 -32.44 -1.60
C GLU A 25 5.51 -31.67 -0.59
N GLY A 26 4.98 -30.64 0.08
CA GLY A 26 5.70 -29.88 1.11
C GLY A 26 6.81 -28.98 0.58
N LYS A 27 6.87 -28.76 -0.75
CA LYS A 27 7.89 -27.93 -1.44
C LYS A 27 7.41 -26.49 -1.65
N ALA A 28 6.52 -25.99 -0.79
CA ALA A 28 5.90 -24.66 -0.91
C ALA A 28 6.38 -23.66 0.15
N ASP A 29 7.44 -24.00 0.87
CA ASP A 29 8.10 -23.17 1.87
C ASP A 29 8.81 -21.94 1.27
N ASP A 30 9.07 -21.95 -0.04
CA ASP A 30 9.69 -20.89 -0.82
C ASP A 30 8.72 -19.78 -1.26
N LEU A 31 7.43 -20.06 -1.43
CA LEU A 31 6.43 -19.01 -1.74
C LEU A 31 6.15 -18.09 -0.54
N GLY A 32 6.25 -18.61 0.70
CA GLY A 32 6.08 -17.79 1.90
C GLY A 32 7.17 -16.71 2.06
N GLY A 33 8.40 -17.01 1.64
CA GLY A 33 9.54 -16.08 1.74
C GLY A 33 9.48 -14.93 0.73
N VAL A 34 9.05 -15.22 -0.50
CA VAL A 34 8.86 -14.22 -1.56
C VAL A 34 7.70 -13.28 -1.22
N TRP A 35 6.59 -13.83 -0.70
CA TRP A 35 5.45 -13.01 -0.26
C TRP A 35 5.79 -12.15 0.96
N ARG A 36 6.51 -12.69 1.96
CA ARG A 36 7.01 -11.91 3.11
C ARG A 36 7.98 -10.81 2.67
N SER A 37 8.93 -11.10 1.78
CA SER A 37 9.90 -10.11 1.30
C SER A 37 9.26 -9.01 0.46
N ASN A 38 8.28 -9.34 -0.39
CA ASN A 38 7.58 -8.35 -1.22
C ASN A 38 6.63 -7.47 -0.40
N MET A 39 6.03 -7.99 0.68
CA MET A 39 5.27 -7.15 1.64
C MET A 39 6.19 -6.37 2.60
N ALA A 40 7.34 -6.92 3.00
CA ALA A 40 8.32 -6.24 3.84
C ALA A 40 8.88 -4.98 3.18
N LYS A 41 8.85 -4.89 1.84
CA LYS A 41 9.18 -3.68 1.06
C LYS A 41 8.15 -2.53 1.17
N SER A 42 7.29 -2.54 2.20
CA SER A 42 6.21 -1.55 2.39
C SER A 42 6.41 -0.59 3.56
N ILE A 43 7.38 -0.86 4.44
CA ILE A 43 7.78 0.08 5.48
C ILE A 43 8.67 1.13 4.82
N GLN A 44 8.25 2.39 4.91
CA GLN A 44 9.03 3.52 4.44
C GLN A 44 9.49 4.29 5.66
N TYR A 45 10.80 4.49 5.78
CA TYR A 45 11.41 5.26 6.86
C TYR A 45 11.54 6.72 6.47
N LYS A 46 11.49 7.63 7.45
CA LYS A 46 11.66 9.07 7.20
C LYS A 46 13.07 9.39 6.67
N SER A 47 14.08 8.64 7.11
CA SER A 47 15.47 8.65 6.61
C SER A 47 16.21 7.39 7.03
N ASP A 48 17.41 7.17 6.49
CA ASP A 48 18.32 6.07 6.86
C ASP A 48 18.63 6.06 8.37
N SER A 49 18.71 7.24 9.00
CA SER A 49 18.92 7.35 10.45
C SER A 49 17.73 6.81 11.25
N PHE A 50 16.50 7.07 10.80
CA PHE A 50 15.30 6.53 11.44
C PHE A 50 15.17 5.02 11.20
N GLU A 51 15.62 4.50 10.06
CA GLU A 51 15.73 3.06 9.83
C GLU A 51 16.72 2.42 10.81
N ALA A 52 17.93 2.97 10.92
CA ALA A 52 18.96 2.47 11.82
C ALA A 52 18.55 2.47 13.30
N ILE A 53 17.64 3.37 13.71
CA ILE A 53 17.06 3.40 15.07
C ILE A 53 15.92 2.36 15.20
N HIS A 54 15.06 2.26 14.18
CA HIS A 54 13.87 1.40 14.23
C HIS A 54 14.23 -0.08 14.16
N THR A 55 15.23 -0.47 13.36
CA THR A 55 15.60 -1.87 13.17
C THR A 55 16.03 -2.55 14.48
N PRO A 56 16.90 -1.97 15.32
CA PRO A 56 17.21 -2.51 16.65
C PRO A 56 15.99 -2.51 17.58
N ALA A 57 15.15 -1.48 17.56
CA ALA A 57 13.92 -1.43 18.38
C ALA A 57 12.98 -2.59 18.04
N LYS A 58 12.84 -2.90 16.75
CA LYS A 58 12.06 -4.05 16.28
C LYS A 58 12.62 -5.38 16.81
N ALA A 59 13.94 -5.57 16.76
CA ALA A 59 14.58 -6.76 17.32
C ALA A 59 14.35 -6.88 18.84
N MET A 60 14.43 -5.76 19.57
CA MET A 60 14.14 -5.69 21.01
C MET A 60 12.68 -6.06 21.33
N HIS A 61 11.73 -5.66 20.48
CA HIS A 61 10.33 -6.06 20.62
C HIS A 61 10.13 -7.55 20.35
N GLU A 62 10.79 -8.11 19.33
CA GLU A 62 10.71 -9.53 18.97
C GLU A 62 11.22 -10.45 20.09
N ILE A 63 12.26 -10.04 20.82
CA ILE A 63 12.77 -10.76 21.99
C ILE A 63 12.03 -10.38 23.31
N GLY A 64 11.00 -9.54 23.23
CA GLY A 64 10.16 -9.15 24.37
C GLY A 64 10.81 -8.16 25.36
N THR A 65 11.92 -7.52 25.00
CA THR A 65 12.56 -6.49 25.84
C THR A 65 11.76 -5.20 25.89
N ILE A 66 11.08 -4.83 24.80
CA ILE A 66 10.15 -3.70 24.78
C ILE A 66 8.74 -4.18 24.46
N ASP A 67 7.76 -3.53 25.04
CA ASP A 67 6.35 -3.85 24.81
C ASP A 67 5.82 -3.23 23.50
N LYS A 68 4.60 -3.62 23.15
CA LYS A 68 3.92 -3.18 21.93
C LYS A 68 3.63 -1.68 21.91
N GLU A 69 3.41 -1.07 23.07
CA GLU A 69 3.15 0.37 23.17
C GLU A 69 4.42 1.16 22.84
N THR A 70 5.55 0.73 23.39
CA THR A 70 6.88 1.26 23.11
C THR A 70 7.23 1.12 21.64
N MET A 71 7.00 -0.06 21.04
CA MET A 71 7.24 -0.28 19.61
C MET A 71 6.37 0.64 18.73
N ARG A 72 5.14 0.93 19.15
CA ARG A 72 4.25 1.86 18.43
C ARG A 72 4.80 3.30 18.42
N SER A 73 5.41 3.75 19.53
CA SER A 73 6.09 5.04 19.58
C SER A 73 7.26 5.13 18.59
N PHE A 74 8.03 4.04 18.45
CA PHE A 74 9.05 3.92 17.41
C PHE A 74 8.47 3.93 16.01
N ASP A 75 7.35 3.24 15.76
CA ASP A 75 6.67 3.25 14.46
C ASP A 75 6.24 4.69 14.07
N ASP A 76 5.56 5.41 14.96
CA ASP A 76 5.08 6.77 14.70
C ASP A 76 6.25 7.76 14.47
N SER A 77 7.36 7.54 15.19
CA SER A 77 8.56 8.38 15.10
C SER A 77 9.38 8.10 13.84
N CYS A 78 9.54 6.83 13.44
CA CYS A 78 10.48 6.43 12.41
C CYS A 78 9.84 6.25 11.03
N LEU A 79 8.55 5.90 10.95
CA LEU A 79 7.89 5.56 9.70
C LEU A 79 7.27 6.77 8.99
N VAL A 80 7.22 6.71 7.67
CA VAL A 80 6.57 7.72 6.83
C VAL A 80 5.06 7.55 6.93
N SER A 81 4.41 8.53 7.55
CA SER A 81 2.96 8.68 7.47
C SER A 81 2.54 9.27 6.12
N PRO A 82 1.41 8.83 5.52
CA PRO A 82 0.90 9.44 4.30
C PRO A 82 0.73 10.96 4.48
N ARG A 83 1.52 11.74 3.73
CA ARG A 83 1.42 13.20 3.76
C ARG A 83 -0.01 13.64 3.47
N ALA A 84 -0.53 14.55 4.29
CA ALA A 84 -1.84 15.15 4.06
C ALA A 84 -1.91 15.72 2.63
N LEU A 85 -2.97 15.37 1.92
CA LEU A 85 -3.26 15.92 0.59
C LEU A 85 -4.21 17.10 0.75
N GLY A 86 -3.81 18.25 0.21
CA GLY A 86 -4.65 19.43 0.14
C GLY A 86 -5.76 19.29 -0.91
N PRO A 87 -6.80 20.14 -0.86
CA PRO A 87 -7.95 20.06 -1.77
C PRO A 87 -7.56 20.09 -3.25
N GLU A 88 -6.73 21.05 -3.64
CA GLU A 88 -6.21 21.19 -5.01
C GLU A 88 -5.40 19.96 -5.46
N ALA A 89 -4.64 19.35 -4.55
CA ALA A 89 -3.87 18.15 -4.88
C ALA A 89 -4.78 16.93 -5.10
N ILE A 90 -5.90 16.83 -4.39
CA ILE A 90 -6.89 15.76 -4.59
C ILE A 90 -7.60 15.95 -5.93
N LYS A 91 -7.98 17.19 -6.26
CA LYS A 91 -8.58 17.54 -7.55
C LYS A 91 -7.62 17.25 -8.71
N ALA A 92 -6.37 17.69 -8.60
CA ALA A 92 -5.34 17.43 -9.60
C ALA A 92 -5.08 15.92 -9.78
N LEU A 93 -5.07 15.14 -8.68
CA LEU A 93 -4.93 13.69 -8.74
C LEU A 93 -6.10 13.04 -9.50
N ARG A 94 -7.33 13.50 -9.28
CA ARG A 94 -8.50 13.01 -10.03
C ARG A 94 -8.37 13.34 -11.51
N GLU A 95 -8.03 14.60 -11.82
CA GLU A 95 -7.93 15.10 -13.19
C GLU A 95 -6.79 14.43 -13.96
N SER A 96 -5.65 14.14 -13.32
CA SER A 96 -4.54 13.40 -13.92
C SER A 96 -4.88 11.94 -14.23
N ASN A 97 -5.92 11.40 -13.62
CA ASN A 97 -6.44 10.07 -13.95
C ASN A 97 -7.62 10.13 -14.93
N HIS A 98 -7.97 11.31 -15.46
CA HIS A 98 -8.99 11.53 -16.48
C HIS A 98 -10.39 10.99 -16.13
N VAL A 99 -10.79 11.11 -14.86
CA VAL A 99 -12.12 10.69 -14.39
C VAL A 99 -12.93 11.84 -13.79
N SER A 100 -14.25 11.72 -13.87
CA SER A 100 -15.19 12.63 -13.21
C SER A 100 -15.25 12.37 -11.70
N GLN A 101 -15.73 13.33 -10.91
CA GLN A 101 -15.88 13.17 -9.44
C GLN A 101 -16.71 11.94 -9.05
N PRO A 102 -17.85 11.61 -9.71
CA PRO A 102 -18.62 10.42 -9.37
C PRO A 102 -17.85 9.12 -9.66
N VAL A 103 -17.13 9.07 -10.77
CA VAL A 103 -16.32 7.89 -11.13
C VAL A 103 -15.16 7.72 -10.16
N PHE A 104 -14.48 8.82 -9.79
CA PHE A 104 -13.43 8.81 -8.78
C PHE A 104 -13.93 8.32 -7.42
N ALA A 105 -15.10 8.79 -6.99
CA ALA A 105 -15.72 8.35 -5.76
C ALA A 105 -16.01 6.83 -5.77
N ARG A 106 -16.48 6.31 -6.90
CA ARG A 106 -16.74 4.87 -7.09
C ARG A 106 -15.46 4.04 -6.97
N TYR A 107 -14.35 4.46 -7.59
CA TYR A 107 -13.05 3.79 -7.45
C TYR A 107 -12.55 3.79 -5.99
N LEU A 108 -12.73 4.90 -5.27
CA LEU A 108 -12.30 5.03 -3.88
C LEU A 108 -13.28 4.42 -2.86
N ASN A 109 -14.36 3.76 -3.33
CA ASN A 109 -15.44 3.24 -2.50
C ASN A 109 -15.97 4.27 -1.49
N THR A 110 -16.27 5.48 -1.97
CA THR A 110 -16.82 6.57 -1.17
C THR A 110 -17.93 7.32 -1.91
N SER A 111 -18.59 8.27 -1.25
CA SER A 111 -19.67 9.06 -1.86
C SER A 111 -19.14 10.25 -2.66
N LEU A 112 -19.88 10.66 -3.70
CA LEU A 112 -19.61 11.89 -4.45
C LEU A 112 -19.49 13.10 -3.52
N SER A 113 -20.41 13.24 -2.57
CA SER A 113 -20.38 14.33 -1.58
C SER A 113 -19.07 14.35 -0.77
N THR A 114 -18.50 13.18 -0.49
CA THR A 114 -17.21 13.10 0.23
C THR A 114 -16.07 13.61 -0.62
N VAL A 115 -15.99 13.19 -1.89
CA VAL A 115 -14.98 13.70 -2.85
C VAL A 115 -15.12 15.21 -3.04
N GLN A 116 -16.35 15.72 -3.19
CA GLN A 116 -16.60 17.16 -3.31
C GLN A 116 -16.11 17.93 -2.09
N LYS A 117 -16.39 17.44 -0.86
CA LYS A 117 -15.91 18.07 0.38
C LYS A 117 -14.39 18.01 0.52
N TRP A 118 -13.75 16.98 -0.03
CA TRP A 118 -12.29 16.91 -0.08
C TRP A 118 -11.69 17.92 -1.05
N GLU A 119 -12.22 18.00 -2.27
CA GLU A 119 -11.77 18.92 -3.32
C GLU A 119 -12.09 20.39 -3.00
N SER A 120 -13.12 20.68 -2.20
CA SER A 120 -13.41 22.03 -1.71
C SER A 120 -12.71 22.39 -0.40
N GLY A 121 -12.09 21.42 0.28
CA GLY A 121 -11.47 21.61 1.59
C GLY A 121 -12.44 21.68 2.77
N ALA A 122 -13.74 21.54 2.55
CA ALA A 122 -14.75 21.47 3.62
C ALA A 122 -14.55 20.26 4.55
N LYS A 123 -13.89 19.19 4.09
CA LYS A 123 -13.51 18.04 4.91
C LYS A 123 -12.13 17.52 4.51
N ARG A 124 -11.36 17.03 5.48
CA ARG A 124 -10.10 16.31 5.22
C ARG A 124 -10.33 14.80 5.06
N PRO A 125 -9.60 14.10 4.18
CA PRO A 125 -9.66 12.65 4.11
C PRO A 125 -9.17 12.01 5.41
N SER A 126 -9.79 10.90 5.81
CA SER A 126 -9.33 10.11 6.96
C SER A 126 -7.97 9.46 6.66
N GLY A 127 -7.27 8.94 7.68
CA GLY A 127 -5.97 8.30 7.49
C GLY A 127 -5.98 7.16 6.45
N ILE A 128 -7.04 6.35 6.45
CA ILE A 128 -7.24 5.29 5.45
C ILE A 128 -7.41 5.88 4.05
N ALA A 129 -8.26 6.91 3.91
CA ALA A 129 -8.47 7.59 2.63
C ALA A 129 -7.18 8.27 2.13
N LEU A 130 -6.38 8.89 3.01
CA LEU A 130 -5.08 9.46 2.66
C LEU A 130 -4.10 8.39 2.17
N LYS A 131 -4.08 7.22 2.82
CA LYS A 131 -3.26 6.10 2.36
C LYS A 131 -3.69 5.65 0.96
N LEU A 132 -5.00 5.50 0.73
CA LEU A 132 -5.55 5.11 -0.56
C LEU A 132 -5.21 6.14 -1.66
N LEU A 133 -5.41 7.43 -1.38
CA LEU A 133 -5.04 8.52 -2.30
C LEU A 133 -3.53 8.52 -2.59
N SER A 134 -2.68 8.20 -1.61
CA SER A 134 -1.23 8.07 -1.81
C SER A 134 -0.89 6.88 -2.73
N ILE A 135 -1.60 5.76 -2.60
CA ILE A 135 -1.46 4.59 -3.49
C ILE A 135 -1.85 4.98 -4.92
N VAL A 136 -3.00 5.64 -5.10
CA VAL A 136 -3.46 6.13 -6.40
C VAL A 136 -2.48 7.14 -7.01
N ARG A 137 -1.91 8.05 -6.20
CA ARG A 137 -0.88 8.99 -6.67
C ARG A 137 0.38 8.29 -7.19
N LYS A 138 0.77 7.18 -6.57
CA LYS A 138 1.99 6.43 -6.95
C LYS A 138 1.75 5.45 -8.10
N HIS A 139 0.58 4.85 -8.17
CA HIS A 139 0.31 3.71 -9.04
C HIS A 139 -0.83 3.92 -10.05
N GLY A 140 -1.56 5.04 -9.97
CA GLY A 140 -2.76 5.30 -10.76
C GLY A 140 -4.01 4.62 -10.20
N LEU A 141 -5.18 4.98 -10.73
CA LEU A 141 -6.48 4.44 -10.30
C LEU A 141 -6.68 2.96 -10.63
N GLN A 142 -6.01 2.44 -11.65
CA GLN A 142 -6.16 1.07 -12.13
C GLN A 142 -5.77 -0.01 -11.10
N VAL A 143 -5.04 0.37 -10.05
CA VAL A 143 -4.71 -0.54 -8.94
C VAL A 143 -5.92 -0.88 -8.07
N LEU A 144 -7.01 -0.09 -8.19
CA LEU A 144 -8.25 -0.25 -7.43
C LEU A 144 -9.36 -0.96 -8.22
N ASN A 145 -9.04 -1.49 -9.41
CA ASN A 145 -10.00 -2.12 -10.33
C ASN A 145 -9.91 -3.64 -10.33
#